data_AF-A0A3M7KY01-F1
#
_entry.id   AF-A0A3M7KY01-F1
#
_cell.length_a   1.000
_cell.length_b   1.000
_cell.length_c   1.000
_cell.angle_alpha   90.00
_cell.angle_beta   90.00
_cell.angle_gamma   90.00
#
_symmetry.space_group_name_H-M   'P 1'
#
loop_
_entity.id
_entity.type
_entity.pdbx_description
1 polymer ?
#
loop_
_entity_poly.entity_id
_entity_poly.type
_entity_poly.pdbx_seq_one_letter_code
_entity_poly.pdbx_strand_id
1 'polypeptide(L)'
;ETVAGLGPDAAGAGESDNDTKGLGLDQAQGTLAWVQYLRFCARAESLTAARKAFLRARRWEGLGWQAFAASADLEWAAAGGVDTVPRKILELGLERHLAEPGYVLHYLAFLR
;
A
#
# COMPACT_ATOMS: atom_id res chain seq x y z
N GLU A 1 10.20 35.73 -41.40
CA GLU A 1 10.29 34.26 -41.30
C GLU A 1 9.94 33.81 -39.89
N THR A 2 9.23 32.70 -39.82
CA THR A 2 8.61 32.07 -38.65
C THR A 2 9.66 31.39 -37.74
N VAL A 3 9.42 31.35 -36.42
CA VAL A 3 9.58 30.22 -35.45
C VAL A 3 9.28 30.82 -34.06
N ALA A 4 8.08 30.69 -33.51
CA ALA A 4 7.52 29.53 -32.80
C ALA A 4 8.16 29.28 -31.40
N GLY A 5 7.45 29.80 -30.38
CA GLY A 5 7.19 29.28 -29.04
C GLY A 5 8.15 28.31 -28.34
N LEU A 6 8.55 28.70 -27.12
CA LEU A 6 8.85 27.80 -26.00
C LEU A 6 8.23 28.43 -24.74
N GLY A 7 7.09 27.89 -24.31
CA GLY A 7 6.45 28.22 -23.04
C GLY A 7 7.20 27.58 -21.86
N PRO A 8 6.94 28.03 -20.62
CA PRO A 8 7.63 27.55 -19.43
C PRO A 8 7.23 26.11 -19.08
N ASP A 9 8.24 25.32 -18.67
CA ASP A 9 8.14 23.93 -18.24
C ASP A 9 7.05 23.71 -17.19
N ALA A 10 5.97 23.07 -17.63
CA ALA A 10 4.96 22.47 -16.77
C ALA A 10 5.40 21.04 -16.44
N ALA A 11 6.05 20.85 -15.29
CA ALA A 11 6.26 19.54 -14.67
C ALA A 11 5.61 19.50 -13.28
N GLY A 12 4.31 19.84 -13.25
CA GLY A 12 3.40 19.52 -12.16
C GLY A 12 2.47 18.39 -12.61
N ALA A 13 2.99 17.18 -12.75
CA ALA A 13 2.14 16.00 -12.91
C ALA A 13 1.62 15.60 -11.52
N GLY A 14 0.53 16.24 -11.11
CA GLY A 14 -0.33 15.69 -10.08
C GLY A 14 -0.94 14.41 -10.64
N GLU A 15 -0.36 13.27 -10.26
CA GLU A 15 -0.93 11.94 -10.52
C GLU A 15 -2.30 11.88 -9.83
N SER A 16 -3.36 12.07 -10.61
CA SER A 16 -4.73 11.99 -10.12
C SER A 16 -5.04 10.52 -9.82
N ASP A 17 -4.89 10.15 -8.55
CA ASP A 17 -5.33 8.87 -7.97
C ASP A 17 -6.79 8.57 -8.35
N ASN A 18 -7.00 7.79 -9.41
CA ASN A 18 -8.28 7.15 -9.71
C ASN A 18 -8.10 5.83 -10.50
N ASP A 19 -7.03 5.08 -10.20
CA ASP A 19 -6.62 3.92 -11.00
C ASP A 19 -7.53 2.69 -10.86
N THR A 20 -8.50 2.70 -9.93
CA THR A 20 -9.32 1.52 -9.61
C THR A 20 -10.73 1.54 -10.17
N LYS A 21 -11.23 2.67 -10.72
CA LYS A 21 -12.53 2.71 -11.39
C LYS A 21 -12.56 1.99 -12.75
N GLY A 22 -11.39 1.66 -13.33
CA GLY A 22 -11.30 1.16 -14.71
C GLY A 22 -11.28 -0.36 -14.90
N LEU A 23 -10.90 -1.16 -13.89
CA LEU A 23 -10.57 -2.59 -14.10
C LEU A 23 -11.65 -3.59 -13.70
N GLY A 24 -12.73 -3.15 -13.03
CA GLY A 24 -13.83 -4.03 -12.62
C GLY A 24 -13.43 -5.15 -11.65
N LEU A 25 -12.31 -4.99 -10.94
CA LEU A 25 -11.82 -5.98 -9.98
C LEU A 25 -12.72 -6.02 -8.75
N ASP A 26 -13.01 -7.22 -8.27
CA ASP A 26 -13.64 -7.38 -6.96
C ASP A 26 -12.68 -6.98 -5.83
N GLN A 27 -13.21 -6.89 -4.60
CA GLN A 27 -12.44 -6.46 -3.43
C GLN A 27 -11.21 -7.35 -3.19
N ALA A 28 -11.35 -8.66 -3.32
CA ALA A 28 -10.29 -9.62 -3.04
C ALA A 28 -9.20 -9.55 -4.10
N GLN A 29 -9.57 -9.46 -5.38
CA GLN A 29 -8.67 -9.29 -6.52
C GLN A 29 -7.90 -7.97 -6.43
N GLY A 30 -8.58 -6.86 -6.16
CA GLY A 30 -7.92 -5.57 -6.01
C GLY A 30 -6.98 -5.53 -4.80
N THR A 31 -7.39 -6.14 -3.68
CA THR A 31 -6.52 -6.28 -2.49
C THR A 31 -5.29 -7.13 -2.80
N LEU A 32 -5.47 -8.25 -3.50
CA LEU A 32 -4.38 -9.12 -3.91
C LEU A 32 -3.42 -8.38 -4.85
N ALA A 33 -3.93 -7.62 -5.81
CA ALA A 33 -3.10 -6.82 -6.72
C ALA A 33 -2.23 -5.82 -5.93
N TRP A 34 -2.80 -5.10 -4.96
CA TRP A 34 -2.04 -4.23 -4.06
C TRP A 34 -0.98 -4.99 -3.26
N VAL A 35 -1.32 -6.15 -2.68
CA VAL A 35 -0.35 -6.98 -1.93
C VAL A 35 0.83 -7.39 -2.81
N GLN A 36 0.58 -7.83 -4.04
CA GLN A 36 1.66 -8.21 -4.96
C GLN A 36 2.48 -6.99 -5.38
N TYR A 37 1.83 -5.84 -5.58
CA TYR A 37 2.53 -4.60 -5.91
C TYR A 37 3.43 -4.12 -4.77
N LEU A 38 2.98 -4.19 -3.51
CA LEU A 38 3.81 -3.88 -2.32
C LEU A 38 5.06 -4.76 -2.27
N ARG A 39 4.89 -6.07 -2.45
CA ARG A 39 5.99 -7.04 -2.46
C ARG A 39 6.95 -6.78 -3.61
N PHE A 40 6.43 -6.43 -4.79
CA PHE A 40 7.24 -6.06 -5.94
C PHE A 40 8.10 -4.82 -5.62
N CYS A 41 7.49 -3.72 -5.15
CA CYS A 41 8.23 -2.51 -4.81
C CYS A 41 9.31 -2.78 -3.75
N ALA A 42 9.01 -3.59 -2.72
CA ALA A 42 9.99 -3.94 -1.69
C ALA A 42 11.19 -4.73 -2.25
N ARG A 43 10.96 -5.61 -3.22
CA ARG A 43 11.99 -6.50 -3.79
C ARG A 43 12.78 -5.86 -4.93
N ALA A 44 12.11 -5.11 -5.79
CA ALA A 44 12.70 -4.56 -7.02
C ALA A 44 13.24 -3.14 -6.84
N GLU A 45 12.66 -2.37 -5.92
CA GLU A 45 13.00 -0.95 -5.76
C GLU A 45 13.59 -0.69 -4.37
N SER A 46 12.74 -0.66 -3.33
CA SER A 46 13.15 -0.48 -1.94
C SER A 46 11.95 -0.63 -1.00
N LEU A 47 12.23 -0.81 0.29
CA LEU A 47 11.19 -0.72 1.33
C LEU A 47 10.51 0.65 1.36
N THR A 48 11.23 1.73 1.07
CA THR A 48 10.65 3.09 0.97
C THR A 48 9.64 3.19 -0.18
N ALA A 49 9.89 2.53 -1.31
CA ALA A 49 8.93 2.47 -2.42
C ALA A 49 7.67 1.70 -2.01
N ALA A 50 7.82 0.57 -1.30
CA ALA A 50 6.68 -0.19 -0.77
C ALA A 50 5.84 0.65 0.20
N ARG A 51 6.45 1.45 1.09
CA ARG A 51 5.73 2.39 1.96
C ARG A 51 4.90 3.40 1.18
N LYS A 52 5.48 3.99 0.13
CA LYS A 52 4.76 4.93 -0.76
C LYS A 52 3.59 4.25 -1.47
N ALA A 53 3.79 3.02 -1.95
CA ALA A 53 2.73 2.22 -2.55
C ALA A 53 1.61 1.90 -1.54
N PHE A 54 1.95 1.58 -0.29
CA PHE A 54 0.97 1.34 0.78
C PHE A 54 0.13 2.58 1.10
N LEU A 55 0.76 3.77 1.13
CA LEU A 55 0.03 5.03 1.32
C LEU A 55 -0.98 5.29 0.19
N ARG A 56 -0.67 4.90 -1.05
CA ARG A 56 -1.63 4.95 -2.17
C ARG A 56 -2.73 3.89 -2.01
N ALA A 57 -2.36 2.65 -1.72
CA ALA A 57 -3.31 1.56 -1.52
C ALA A 57 -4.41 1.91 -0.50
N ARG A 58 -4.04 2.56 0.61
CA ARG A 58 -4.96 2.96 1.69
C ARG A 58 -6.06 3.94 1.29
N ARG A 59 -5.90 4.64 0.16
CA ARG A 59 -6.90 5.55 -0.41
C ARG A 59 -7.99 4.79 -1.17
N TRP A 60 -7.74 3.53 -1.52
CA TRP A 60 -8.73 2.68 -2.17
C TRP A 60 -9.74 2.17 -1.14
N GLU A 61 -11.01 2.53 -1.33
CA GLU A 61 -12.10 2.21 -0.38
C GLU A 61 -12.29 0.70 -0.18
N GLY A 62 -11.98 -0.10 -1.21
CA GLY A 62 -12.09 -1.56 -1.18
C GLY A 62 -10.90 -2.29 -0.57
N LEU A 63 -9.89 -1.60 -0.02
CA LEU A 63 -8.67 -2.28 0.44
C LEU A 63 -8.96 -3.23 1.60
N GLY A 64 -8.72 -4.52 1.38
CA GLY A 64 -8.83 -5.56 2.39
C GLY A 64 -7.67 -5.58 3.38
N TRP A 65 -7.90 -6.21 4.53
CA TRP A 65 -6.96 -6.28 5.64
C TRP A 65 -5.62 -6.93 5.29
N GLN A 66 -5.59 -7.80 4.28
CA GLN A 66 -4.41 -8.51 3.80
C GLN A 66 -3.31 -7.55 3.34
N ALA A 67 -3.66 -6.35 2.85
CA ALA A 67 -2.68 -5.33 2.49
C ALA A 67 -1.97 -4.72 3.71
N PHE A 68 -2.69 -4.55 4.84
CA PHE A 68 -2.10 -4.10 6.11
C PHE A 68 -1.17 -5.17 6.67
N ALA A 69 -1.63 -6.43 6.71
CA ALA A 69 -0.82 -7.57 7.13
C ALA A 69 0.46 -7.71 6.29
N ALA A 70 0.34 -7.67 4.96
CA ALA A 70 1.50 -7.76 4.07
C ALA A 70 2.49 -6.60 4.24
N SER A 71 1.99 -5.37 4.45
CA SER A 71 2.84 -4.21 4.72
C SER A 71 3.58 -4.34 6.06
N ALA A 72 2.90 -4.82 7.11
CA ALA A 72 3.50 -5.09 8.41
C ALA A 72 4.57 -6.21 8.34
N ASP A 73 4.30 -7.29 7.61
CA ASP A 73 5.24 -8.40 7.43
C ASP A 73 6.52 -7.96 6.70
N LEU A 74 6.40 -7.07 5.70
CA LEU A 74 7.54 -6.49 4.98
C LEU A 74 8.42 -5.66 5.91
N GLU A 75 7.80 -4.81 6.74
CA GLU A 75 8.51 -3.98 7.72
C GLU A 75 9.16 -4.83 8.81
N TRP A 76 8.48 -5.86 9.30
CA TRP A 76 8.98 -6.76 10.32
C TRP A 76 10.21 -7.52 9.84
N ALA A 77 10.13 -8.08 8.63
CA ALA A 77 11.23 -8.79 8.00
C ALA A 77 12.44 -7.87 7.76
N ALA A 78 12.22 -6.64 7.30
CA ALA A 78 13.29 -5.69 7.04
C ALA A 78 13.92 -5.12 8.32
N ALA A 79 13.14 -4.99 9.39
CA ALA A 79 13.60 -4.45 10.67
C ALA A 79 14.26 -5.50 11.58
N GLY A 80 14.37 -6.76 11.14
CA GLY A 80 15.02 -7.82 11.92
C GLY A 80 14.32 -8.13 13.25
N GLY A 81 12.99 -8.00 13.30
CA GLY A 81 12.21 -8.26 14.51
C GLY A 81 11.97 -7.06 15.43
N VAL A 82 12.21 -5.83 14.96
CA VAL A 82 11.75 -4.62 15.67
C VAL A 82 10.28 -4.37 15.38
N ASP A 83 9.45 -4.36 16.42
CA ASP A 83 7.98 -4.37 16.34
C ASP A 83 7.35 -2.98 16.12
N THR A 84 8.09 -1.89 16.35
CA THR A 84 7.53 -0.53 16.40
C THR A 84 6.77 -0.12 15.15
N VAL A 85 7.29 -0.40 13.94
CA VAL A 85 6.64 -0.02 12.68
C VAL A 85 5.53 -1.00 12.29
N PRO A 86 5.77 -2.33 12.29
CA PRO A 86 4.72 -3.32 12.03
C PRO A 86 3.51 -3.18 12.96
N ARG A 87 3.73 -2.97 14.26
CA ARG A 87 2.67 -2.75 15.25
C ARG A 87 1.81 -1.54 14.88
N LYS A 88 2.41 -0.41 14.52
CA LYS A 88 1.67 0.80 14.08
C LYS A 88 0.83 0.56 12.83
N ILE A 89 1.32 -0.25 11.89
CA ILE A 89 0.56 -0.62 10.69
C ILE A 89 -0.63 -1.51 11.06
N LEU A 90 -0.46 -2.43 12.01
CA LEU A 90 -1.52 -3.32 12.47
C LEU A 90 -2.55 -2.59 13.36
N GLU A 91 -2.13 -1.66 14.22
CA GLU A 91 -3.06 -0.82 14.98
C GLU A 91 -3.95 0.03 14.05
N LEU A 92 -3.34 0.58 13.00
CA LEU A 92 -4.06 1.34 11.99
C LEU A 92 -5.08 0.48 11.20
N GLY A 93 -4.74 -0.76 10.87
CA GLY A 93 -5.68 -1.66 10.19
C GLY A 93 -6.79 -2.17 11.13
N LEU A 94 -6.50 -2.27 12.43
CA LEU A 94 -7.47 -2.70 13.45
C LEU A 94 -8.68 -1.77 13.53
N GLU A 95 -8.47 -0.46 13.37
CA GLU A 95 -9.55 0.53 13.32
C GLU A 95 -10.61 0.22 12.24
N ARG A 96 -10.22 -0.48 11.16
CA ARG A 96 -11.07 -0.77 10.00
C ARG A 96 -11.51 -2.23 9.91
N HIS A 97 -10.69 -3.15 10.43
CA HIS A 97 -10.83 -4.59 10.18
C HIS A 97 -10.94 -5.42 11.47
N LEU A 98 -11.33 -4.81 12.60
CA LEU A 98 -11.55 -5.54 13.86
C LEU A 98 -12.58 -6.68 13.74
N ALA A 99 -13.58 -6.52 12.87
CA ALA A 99 -14.62 -7.53 12.65
C ALA A 99 -14.14 -8.73 11.79
N GLU A 100 -12.97 -8.63 11.16
CA GLU A 100 -12.43 -9.67 10.29
C GLU A 100 -11.59 -10.67 11.11
N PRO A 101 -12.04 -11.92 11.32
CA PRO A 101 -11.34 -12.88 12.18
C PRO A 101 -9.92 -13.18 11.69
N GLY A 102 -9.71 -13.22 10.37
CA GLY A 102 -8.39 -13.44 9.78
C GLY A 102 -7.40 -12.33 10.13
N TYR A 103 -7.87 -11.10 10.24
CA TYR A 103 -7.04 -9.98 10.65
C TYR A 103 -6.64 -10.06 12.12
N VAL A 104 -7.61 -10.34 13.00
CA VAL A 104 -7.37 -10.49 14.43
C VAL A 104 -6.39 -11.62 14.70
N LEU A 105 -6.56 -12.77 14.03
CA LEU A 105 -5.64 -13.91 14.16
C LEU A 105 -4.22 -13.57 13.68
N HIS A 106 -4.07 -12.84 12.56
CA HIS A 106 -2.76 -12.39 12.10
C HIS A 106 -2.11 -11.44 13.10
N TYR A 107 -2.86 -10.49 13.64
CA TYR A 107 -2.32 -9.55 14.62
C TYR A 107 -1.92 -10.25 15.93
N LEU A 108 -2.74 -11.19 16.43
CA LEU A 108 -2.39 -11.99 17.61
C LEU A 108 -1.14 -12.85 17.36
N ALA A 109 -0.97 -13.40 16.16
CA ALA A 109 0.23 -14.15 15.81
C ALA A 109 1.49 -13.26 15.76
N PHE A 110 1.36 -12.01 15.32
CA PHE A 110 2.45 -11.03 15.36
C PHE A 110 2.86 -10.62 16.78
N LEU A 111 1.90 -10.57 17.73
CA LEU A 111 2.18 -10.18 19.12
C LEU A 111 2.81 -11.30 19.96
N ARG A 112 2.86 -12.52 19.43
CA ARG A 112 3.37 -13.70 20.12
C ARG A 112 4.90 -13.78 20.02
#